data_AF-A0A7K4CFY7-F1
#
_entry.id   AF-A0A7K4CFY7-F1
#
_cell.length_a   1.000
_cell.length_b   1.000
_cell.length_c   1.000
_cell.angle_alpha   90.00
_cell.angle_beta   90.00
_cell.angle_gamma   90.00
#
_symmetry.space_group_name_H-M   'P 1'
#
loop_
_entity.id
_entity.type
_entity.pdbx_description
1 polymer ?
#
loop_
_entity_poly.entity_id
_entity_poly.type
_entity_poly.pdbx_seq_one_letter_code
_entity_poly.pdbx_strand_id
1 'polypeptide(L)'
;MTLVFYGTGAAFTYRNNQPGIIVKNDQKAGRQASLLMGATILASMIGLILGAALFLVSPPLAVRAATALLAGVVGIISFLRHSVYYQSDQARMGWRQDHVEFQLEVGYANLAIGIWGLVAAAGGWILVCGVILSLYATYLFCTLLLHKKEAHTWEELHIPEYRSRAVRSVISTGIFVVILAGFALLAFVQAGVVPIISP
;
A
#
# COMPACT_ATOMS: atom_id res chain seq x y z
N MET A 1 -0.21 1.40 -1.71
CA MET A 1 -0.54 2.73 -1.15
C MET A 1 -1.64 3.38 -1.99
N THR A 2 -2.90 3.11 -1.67
CA THR A 2 -4.05 3.73 -2.35
C THR A 2 -4.28 5.09 -1.73
N LEU A 3 -3.78 6.18 -2.30
CA LEU A 3 -4.07 7.54 -1.80
C LEU A 3 -5.56 7.86 -2.03
N VAL A 4 -6.40 7.37 -1.13
CA VAL A 4 -7.80 7.79 -0.96
C VAL A 4 -7.79 8.85 0.13
N PHE A 5 -7.65 10.12 -0.25
CA PHE A 5 -7.97 11.24 0.63
C PHE A 5 -9.23 11.95 0.15
N TYR A 6 -10.21 11.97 1.07
CA TYR A 6 -11.32 12.90 1.29
C TYR A 6 -12.21 13.28 0.11
N GLY A 7 -13.38 12.64 0.09
CA GLY A 7 -14.64 13.27 -0.27
C GLY A 7 -15.48 13.39 1.00
N THR A 8 -15.75 14.61 1.41
CA THR A 8 -16.73 15.00 2.42
C THR A 8 -18.06 14.29 2.22
N GLY A 9 -18.61 13.68 3.28
CA GLY A 9 -20.03 13.78 3.61
C GLY A 9 -21.10 13.34 2.61
N ALA A 10 -20.79 12.59 1.55
CA ALA A 10 -21.83 11.95 0.75
C ALA A 10 -22.20 10.62 1.42
N ALA A 11 -23.20 10.69 2.30
CA ALA A 11 -23.97 9.52 2.70
C ALA A 11 -24.43 8.80 1.43
N PHE A 12 -23.77 7.70 1.08
CA PHE A 12 -24.34 6.73 0.14
C PHE A 12 -25.54 6.13 0.86
N THR A 13 -26.71 6.72 0.61
CA THR A 13 -27.98 6.24 1.12
C THR A 13 -28.25 4.89 0.47
N TYR A 14 -27.76 3.83 1.09
CA TYR A 14 -28.25 2.50 0.81
C TYR A 14 -29.72 2.49 1.19
N ARG A 15 -30.61 2.42 0.19
CA ARG A 15 -32.02 2.10 0.38
C ARG A 15 -32.10 0.64 0.82
N ASN A 16 -31.77 0.40 2.09
CA ASN A 16 -31.96 -0.87 2.74
C ASN A 16 -33.45 -0.94 3.09
N ASN A 17 -34.18 -1.88 2.49
CA ASN A 17 -35.62 -2.05 2.73
C ASN A 17 -35.89 -2.76 4.09
N GLN A 18 -35.09 -2.44 5.11
CA GLN A 18 -35.07 -3.05 6.44
C GLN A 18 -34.87 -1.93 7.48
N PRO A 19 -35.94 -1.43 8.12
CA PRO A 19 -35.87 -0.32 9.04
C PRO A 19 -35.19 -0.73 10.36
N GLY A 20 -34.01 -0.16 10.64
CA GLY A 20 -33.69 0.24 12.02
C GLY A 20 -32.48 -0.36 12.73
N ILE A 21 -31.83 -1.44 12.26
CA ILE A 21 -30.81 -2.15 13.09
C ILE A 21 -29.36 -2.09 12.55
N ILE A 22 -29.12 -1.77 11.27
CA ILE A 22 -27.79 -1.95 10.64
C ILE A 22 -26.88 -0.69 10.63
N VAL A 23 -27.37 0.51 10.93
CA VAL A 23 -26.62 1.76 10.61
C VAL A 23 -25.48 2.09 11.59
N LYS A 24 -25.53 1.60 12.84
CA LYS A 24 -24.54 1.96 13.88
C LYS A 24 -23.22 1.16 13.79
N ASN A 25 -23.26 -0.06 13.25
CA ASN A 25 -22.06 -0.91 13.15
C ASN A 25 -21.22 -0.57 11.91
N ASP A 26 -21.86 -0.24 10.78
CA ASP A 26 -21.17 0.13 9.53
C ASP A 26 -20.34 1.42 9.67
N GLN A 27 -20.82 2.41 10.44
CA GLN A 27 -20.08 3.65 10.69
C GLN A 27 -18.84 3.46 11.57
N LYS A 28 -18.91 2.60 12.59
CA LYS A 28 -17.74 2.26 13.43
C LYS A 28 -16.75 1.39 12.67
N ALA A 29 -17.24 0.45 11.86
CA ALA A 29 -16.41 -0.38 11.00
C ALA A 29 -15.57 0.52 10.09
N GLY A 30 -16.19 1.34 9.23
CA GLY A 30 -15.49 2.22 8.27
C GLY A 30 -14.42 3.15 8.89
N ARG A 31 -14.58 3.53 10.16
CA ARG A 31 -13.61 4.37 10.89
C ARG A 31 -12.29 3.64 11.15
N GLN A 32 -12.30 2.34 11.47
CA GLN A 32 -11.09 1.59 11.81
C GLN A 32 -10.18 1.41 10.60
N ALA A 33 -10.71 0.98 9.44
CA ALA A 33 -9.88 0.87 8.24
C ALA A 33 -9.42 2.24 7.73
N SER A 34 -10.20 3.31 7.96
CA SER A 34 -9.77 4.68 7.63
C SER A 34 -8.59 5.14 8.51
N LEU A 35 -8.59 4.79 9.80
CA LEU A 35 -7.46 5.06 10.69
C LEU A 35 -6.21 4.27 10.27
N LEU A 36 -6.35 2.98 9.95
CA LEU A 36 -5.25 2.16 9.45
C LEU A 36 -4.73 2.65 8.10
N MET A 37 -5.61 3.15 7.24
CA MET A 37 -5.22 3.81 6.00
C MET A 37 -4.41 5.08 6.29
N GLY A 38 -4.86 5.92 7.22
CA GLY A 38 -4.13 7.09 7.68
C GLY A 38 -2.74 6.72 8.24
N ALA A 39 -2.66 5.68 9.06
CA ALA A 39 -1.40 5.17 9.60
C ALA A 39 -0.46 4.65 8.48
N THR A 40 -1.00 3.97 7.47
CA THR A 40 -0.24 3.52 6.29
C THR A 40 0.39 4.72 5.57
N ILE A 41 -0.38 5.79 5.38
CA ILE A 41 0.08 6.99 4.68
C ILE A 41 1.15 7.70 5.51
N LEU A 42 0.93 7.85 6.81
CA LEU A 42 1.88 8.47 7.72
C LEU A 42 3.21 7.69 7.73
N ALA A 43 3.15 6.36 7.88
CA ALA A 43 4.33 5.50 7.84
C ALA A 43 5.07 5.62 6.49
N SER A 44 4.33 5.68 5.38
CA SER A 44 4.91 5.85 4.04
C SER A 44 5.59 7.21 3.88
N MET A 45 4.98 8.29 4.38
CA MET A 45 5.56 9.64 4.32
C MET A 45 6.82 9.73 5.17
N ILE A 46 6.79 9.19 6.40
CA ILE A 46 7.97 9.15 7.28
C ILE A 46 9.08 8.32 6.62
N GLY A 47 8.75 7.16 6.06
CA GLY A 47 9.72 6.31 5.36
C GLY A 47 10.36 6.99 4.16
N LEU A 48 9.59 7.77 3.41
CA LEU A 48 10.08 8.56 2.29
C LEU A 48 11.01 9.69 2.73
N ILE A 49 10.59 10.48 3.70
CA ILE A 49 11.36 11.63 4.19
C ILE A 49 12.65 11.15 4.85
N LEU A 50 12.57 10.14 5.73
CA LEU A 50 13.74 9.57 6.39
C LEU A 50 14.66 8.86 5.40
N GLY A 51 14.11 8.09 4.46
CA GLY A 51 14.90 7.45 3.41
C GLY A 51 15.67 8.47 2.57
N ALA A 52 15.02 9.56 2.15
CA ALA A 52 15.66 10.63 1.39
C ALA A 52 16.72 11.40 2.22
N ALA A 53 16.41 11.74 3.47
CA ALA A 53 17.35 12.41 4.36
C ALA A 53 18.59 11.55 4.65
N LEU A 54 18.38 10.27 4.93
CA LEU A 54 19.46 9.33 5.19
C LEU A 54 20.24 8.98 3.92
N PHE A 55 19.64 9.05 2.73
CA PHE A 55 20.36 8.79 1.47
C PHE A 55 21.57 9.71 1.30
N LEU A 56 21.45 10.96 1.74
CA LEU A 56 22.53 11.95 1.68
C LEU A 56 23.64 11.74 2.73
N VAL A 57 23.36 10.96 3.78
CA VAL A 57 24.27 10.77 4.92
C VAL A 57 24.87 9.36 4.94
N SER A 58 24.03 8.35 4.77
CA SER A 58 24.40 6.93 4.79
C SER A 58 23.40 6.13 3.93
N PRO A 59 23.76 5.82 2.68
CA PRO A 59 22.91 5.02 1.80
C PRO A 59 22.48 3.66 2.38
N PRO A 60 23.32 2.90 3.12
CA PRO A 60 22.88 1.68 3.79
C PRO A 60 21.79 1.93 4.83
N LEU A 61 21.89 3.01 5.62
CA LEU A 61 20.84 3.36 6.59
C LEU A 61 19.55 3.81 5.89
N ALA A 62 19.66 4.51 4.76
CA ALA A 62 18.52 4.90 3.95
C ALA A 62 17.71 3.69 3.47
N VAL A 63 18.40 2.67 2.92
CA VAL A 63 17.78 1.41 2.48
C VAL A 63 17.10 0.70 3.65
N ARG A 64 17.77 0.61 4.81
CA ARG A 64 17.21 -0.05 5.99
C ARG A 64 15.96 0.68 6.51
N ALA A 65 16.02 2.00 6.61
CA ALA A 65 14.89 2.81 7.06
C ALA A 65 13.71 2.72 6.07
N ALA A 66 13.97 2.80 4.77
CA ALA A 66 12.97 2.62 3.72
C ALA A 66 12.35 1.21 3.79
N THR A 67 13.15 0.16 3.94
CA THR A 67 12.66 -1.22 4.07
C THR A 67 11.78 -1.38 5.32
N ALA A 68 12.23 -0.88 6.47
CA ALA A 68 11.50 -0.98 7.71
C ALA A 68 10.14 -0.28 7.64
N LEU A 69 10.08 0.93 7.06
CA LEU A 69 8.87 1.75 7.07
C LEU A 69 7.96 1.45 5.88
N LEU A 70 8.52 1.44 4.65
CA LEU A 70 7.74 1.32 3.41
C LEU A 70 7.29 -0.10 3.11
N ALA A 71 8.04 -1.12 3.55
CA ALA A 71 7.65 -2.54 3.39
C ALA A 71 7.24 -3.16 4.73
N GLY A 72 8.06 -2.97 5.78
CA GLY A 72 7.85 -3.56 7.10
C GLY A 72 6.54 -3.11 7.77
N VAL A 73 6.52 -1.87 8.25
CA VAL A 73 5.38 -1.27 8.95
C VAL A 73 4.15 -1.20 8.05
N VAL A 74 4.30 -0.73 6.81
CA VAL A 74 3.20 -0.67 5.85
C VAL A 74 2.62 -2.05 5.53
N GLY A 75 3.44 -3.10 5.45
CA GLY A 75 3.00 -4.48 5.26
C GLY A 75 2.16 -4.98 6.43
N ILE A 76 2.62 -4.75 7.67
CA ILE A 76 1.85 -5.14 8.88
C ILE A 76 0.52 -4.39 8.97
N ILE A 77 0.51 -3.08 8.72
CA ILE A 77 -0.73 -2.30 8.73
C ILE A 77 -1.68 -2.79 7.62
N SER A 78 -1.14 -3.13 6.46
CA SER A 78 -1.93 -3.67 5.35
C SER A 78 -2.49 -5.06 5.65
N PHE A 79 -1.75 -5.93 6.34
CA PHE A 79 -2.27 -7.19 6.88
C PHE A 79 -3.46 -6.95 7.80
N LEU A 80 -3.34 -6.07 8.80
CA LEU A 80 -4.45 -5.78 9.72
C LEU A 80 -5.67 -5.30 8.95
N ARG A 81 -5.48 -4.44 7.95
CA ARG A 81 -6.56 -3.91 7.14
C ARG A 81 -7.27 -5.01 6.33
N HIS A 82 -6.53 -5.89 5.67
CA HIS A 82 -7.08 -6.89 4.76
C HIS A 82 -7.51 -8.20 5.45
N SER A 83 -6.94 -8.54 6.61
CA SER A 83 -7.25 -9.79 7.31
C SER A 83 -8.14 -9.59 8.54
N VAL A 84 -7.94 -8.51 9.32
CA VAL A 84 -8.70 -8.27 10.56
C VAL A 84 -9.89 -7.36 10.30
N TYR A 85 -9.68 -6.28 9.55
CA TYR A 85 -10.69 -5.26 9.28
C TYR A 85 -11.27 -5.32 7.87
N TYR A 86 -11.29 -6.52 7.27
CA TYR A 86 -11.66 -6.76 5.86
C TYR A 86 -13.05 -6.19 5.51
N GLN A 87 -14.05 -6.34 6.40
CA GLN A 87 -15.41 -5.82 6.17
C GLN A 87 -15.43 -4.29 6.11
N SER A 88 -14.70 -3.64 7.02
CA SER A 88 -14.51 -2.20 6.98
C SER A 88 -13.73 -1.76 5.75
N ASP A 89 -12.77 -2.57 5.32
CA ASP A 89 -11.92 -2.27 4.18
C ASP A 89 -12.72 -2.27 2.88
N GLN A 90 -13.54 -3.30 2.71
CA GLN A 90 -14.53 -3.45 1.64
C GLN A 90 -15.49 -2.26 1.60
N ALA A 91 -16.10 -1.91 2.73
CA ALA A 91 -17.03 -0.78 2.82
C ALA A 91 -16.39 0.55 2.37
N ARG A 92 -15.14 0.82 2.76
CA ARG A 92 -14.41 2.03 2.34
C ARG A 92 -14.08 2.02 0.86
N MET A 93 -13.77 0.85 0.29
CA MET A 93 -13.47 0.73 -1.14
C MET A 93 -14.73 0.76 -2.01
N GLY A 94 -15.92 0.59 -1.40
CA GLY A 94 -17.18 0.43 -2.13
C GLY A 94 -17.26 -0.95 -2.81
N TRP A 95 -16.52 -1.93 -2.29
CA TRP A 95 -16.51 -3.29 -2.79
C TRP A 95 -17.39 -4.18 -1.93
N ARG A 96 -18.12 -5.10 -2.58
CA ARG A 96 -18.69 -6.28 -1.93
C ARG A 96 -18.04 -7.49 -2.56
N GLN A 97 -17.28 -8.24 -1.77
CA GLN A 97 -16.80 -9.56 -2.17
C GLN A 97 -17.51 -10.59 -1.30
N ASP A 98 -18.10 -11.58 -1.94
CA ASP A 98 -18.79 -12.67 -1.25
C ASP A 98 -17.79 -13.65 -0.60
N HIS A 99 -16.54 -13.64 -1.08
CA HIS A 99 -15.45 -14.52 -0.68
C HIS A 99 -14.37 -13.75 0.10
N VAL A 100 -14.23 -14.06 1.40
CA VAL A 100 -13.25 -13.43 2.30
C VAL A 100 -11.83 -13.93 2.07
N GLU A 101 -11.68 -15.09 1.47
CA GLU A 101 -10.43 -15.82 1.27
C GLU A 101 -9.40 -14.96 0.52
N PHE A 102 -9.85 -14.26 -0.53
CA PHE A 102 -9.00 -13.37 -1.31
C PHE A 102 -8.38 -12.24 -0.48
N GLN A 103 -9.14 -11.62 0.43
CA GLN A 103 -8.61 -10.54 1.26
C GLN A 103 -7.65 -11.07 2.32
N LEU A 104 -7.93 -12.25 2.87
CA LEU A 104 -7.02 -12.92 3.79
C LEU A 104 -5.69 -13.25 3.12
N GLU A 105 -5.70 -13.80 1.90
CA GLU A 105 -4.49 -14.09 1.12
C GLU A 105 -3.65 -12.82 0.87
N VAL A 106 -4.29 -11.73 0.44
CA VAL A 106 -3.66 -10.42 0.27
C VAL A 106 -3.03 -9.95 1.58
N GLY A 107 -3.75 -10.08 2.69
CA GLY A 107 -3.24 -9.72 4.01
C GLY A 107 -2.03 -10.57 4.42
N TYR A 108 -2.07 -11.89 4.23
CA TYR A 108 -0.95 -12.78 4.56
C TYR A 108 0.30 -12.51 3.72
N ALA A 109 0.15 -12.19 2.43
CA ALA A 109 1.26 -11.75 1.59
C ALA A 109 1.91 -10.47 2.14
N ASN A 110 1.09 -9.49 2.53
CA ASN A 110 1.60 -8.25 3.14
C ASN A 110 2.25 -8.49 4.51
N LEU A 111 1.75 -9.44 5.31
CA LEU A 111 2.36 -9.82 6.58
C LEU A 111 3.74 -10.45 6.38
N ALA A 112 3.87 -11.37 5.42
CA ALA A 112 5.14 -12.02 5.11
C ALA A 112 6.20 -11.00 4.66
N ILE A 113 5.82 -10.07 3.77
CA ILE A 113 6.66 -8.93 3.37
C ILE A 113 7.01 -8.06 4.56
N GLY A 114 6.03 -7.75 5.41
CA GLY A 114 6.18 -6.88 6.56
C GLY A 114 7.17 -7.43 7.59
N ILE A 115 7.01 -8.69 7.99
CA ILE A 115 7.88 -9.35 8.97
C ILE A 115 9.30 -9.42 8.45
N TRP A 116 9.51 -9.95 7.24
CA TRP A 116 10.84 -10.11 6.68
C TRP A 116 11.50 -8.77 6.34
N GLY A 117 10.72 -7.74 5.99
CA GLY A 117 11.21 -6.37 5.82
C GLY A 117 11.76 -5.79 7.13
N LEU A 118 11.05 -5.97 8.26
CA LEU A 118 11.55 -5.52 9.56
C LEU A 118 12.78 -6.31 10.02
N VAL A 119 12.76 -7.64 9.86
CA VAL A 119 13.90 -8.50 10.23
C VAL A 119 15.14 -8.13 9.42
N ALA A 120 15.02 -7.98 8.09
CA ALA A 120 16.13 -7.60 7.23
C ALA A 120 16.69 -6.22 7.58
N ALA A 121 15.82 -5.25 7.85
CA ALA A 121 16.24 -3.90 8.24
C ALA A 121 16.95 -3.89 9.61
N ALA A 122 16.43 -4.63 10.60
CA ALA A 122 17.04 -4.77 11.92
C ALA A 122 18.40 -5.48 11.85
N GLY A 123 18.47 -6.59 11.10
CA GLY A 123 19.70 -7.37 10.89
C GLY A 123 20.75 -6.70 10.01
N GLY A 124 20.42 -5.57 9.36
CA GLY A 124 21.35 -4.87 8.47
C GLY A 124 21.65 -5.62 7.17
N TRP A 125 20.77 -6.53 6.77
CA TRP A 125 20.96 -7.37 5.58
C TRP A 125 20.58 -6.60 4.32
N ILE A 126 21.50 -5.77 3.82
CA ILE A 126 21.23 -4.86 2.70
C ILE A 126 20.74 -5.59 1.45
N LEU A 127 21.32 -6.74 1.12
CA LEU A 127 20.86 -7.55 -0.01
C LEU A 127 19.40 -8.01 0.18
N VAL A 128 19.07 -8.52 1.36
CA VAL A 128 17.72 -9.00 1.68
C VAL A 128 16.72 -7.83 1.67
N CYS A 129 17.13 -6.65 2.15
CA CYS A 129 16.33 -5.42 2.03
C CYS A 129 16.00 -5.11 0.56
N GLY A 130 16.99 -5.23 -0.34
CA GLY A 130 16.79 -5.05 -1.78
C GLY A 130 15.81 -6.06 -2.39
N VAL A 131 15.90 -7.33 -1.99
CA VAL A 131 14.96 -8.38 -2.42
C VAL A 131 13.55 -8.10 -1.92
N ILE A 132 13.37 -7.73 -0.65
CA ILE A 132 12.04 -7.42 -0.08
C ILE A 132 11.42 -6.20 -0.77
N LEU A 133 12.18 -5.12 -0.96
CA LEU A 133 11.72 -3.93 -1.67
C LEU A 133 11.35 -4.24 -3.12
N SER A 134 12.14 -5.08 -3.81
CA SER A 134 11.84 -5.52 -5.19
C SER A 134 10.58 -6.38 -5.26
N LEU A 135 10.43 -7.31 -4.32
CA LEU A 135 9.25 -8.17 -4.23
C LEU A 135 8.00 -7.32 -3.97
N TYR A 136 8.09 -6.33 -3.07
CA TYR A 136 6.97 -5.45 -2.80
C TYR A 136 6.66 -4.49 -3.96
N ALA A 137 7.69 -3.97 -4.64
CA ALA A 137 7.52 -3.19 -5.86
C ALA A 137 6.81 -4.00 -6.96
N THR A 138 7.21 -5.26 -7.16
CA THR A 138 6.60 -6.18 -8.14
C THR A 138 5.16 -6.47 -7.78
N TYR A 139 4.89 -6.77 -6.51
CA TYR A 139 3.54 -6.98 -6.00
C TYR A 139 2.63 -5.78 -6.30
N LEU A 140 3.09 -4.57 -6.02
CA LEU A 140 2.32 -3.34 -6.30
C LEU A 140 2.28 -2.98 -7.78
N PHE A 141 3.26 -3.40 -8.57
CA PHE A 141 3.21 -3.27 -10.02
C PHE A 141 2.08 -4.13 -10.61
N CYS A 142 1.87 -5.35 -10.12
CA CYS A 142 0.70 -6.15 -10.50
C CYS A 142 -0.60 -5.42 -10.15
N THR A 143 -0.70 -4.81 -8.96
CA THR A 143 -1.84 -3.97 -8.57
C THR A 143 -2.00 -2.75 -9.49
N LEU A 144 -0.90 -2.12 -9.91
CA LEU A 144 -0.92 -1.00 -10.85
C LEU A 144 -1.48 -1.42 -12.21
N LEU A 145 -1.12 -2.60 -12.71
CA LEU A 145 -1.65 -3.13 -13.96
C LEU A 145 -3.16 -3.40 -13.85
N LEU A 146 -3.64 -3.88 -12.71
CA LEU A 146 -5.08 -4.02 -12.44
C LEU A 146 -5.77 -2.66 -12.47
N HIS A 147 -5.24 -1.64 -11.77
CA HIS A 147 -5.80 -0.29 -11.80
C HIS A 147 -5.81 0.31 -13.20
N LYS A 148 -4.78 0.05 -14.03
CA LYS A 148 -4.74 0.49 -15.42
C LYS A 148 -5.78 -0.22 -16.27
N LYS A 149 -5.93 -1.54 -16.10
CA LYS A 149 -6.95 -2.33 -16.80
C LYS A 149 -8.34 -1.83 -16.43
N GLU A 150 -8.63 -1.64 -15.14
CA GLU A 150 -9.87 -1.04 -14.68
C GLU A 150 -10.08 0.32 -15.33
N ALA A 151 -9.13 1.26 -15.19
CA ALA A 151 -9.23 2.59 -15.79
C ALA A 151 -9.44 2.60 -17.31
N HIS A 152 -9.06 1.53 -18.02
CA HIS A 152 -9.23 1.39 -19.47
C HIS A 152 -10.53 0.67 -19.88
N THR A 153 -11.07 -0.23 -19.05
CA THR A 153 -12.16 -1.14 -19.45
C THR A 153 -13.55 -0.57 -19.16
N TRP A 154 -13.68 0.44 -18.31
CA TRP A 154 -14.99 0.99 -17.95
C TRP A 154 -15.51 2.01 -18.99
N GLU A 155 -16.39 1.56 -19.88
CA GLU A 155 -17.29 2.39 -20.70
C GLU A 155 -18.16 3.35 -19.86
N GLU A 156 -18.24 3.16 -18.53
CA GLU A 156 -18.97 3.99 -17.56
C GLU A 156 -18.20 5.24 -17.06
N LEU A 157 -17.04 5.59 -17.63
CA LEU A 157 -16.27 6.80 -17.28
C LEU A 157 -16.93 8.14 -17.70
N HIS A 158 -18.21 8.12 -18.08
CA HIS A 158 -19.01 9.30 -18.35
C HIS A 158 -19.28 10.16 -17.09
N ILE A 159 -19.03 9.62 -15.89
CA ILE A 159 -19.11 10.34 -14.62
C ILE A 159 -17.70 10.80 -14.18
N PRO A 160 -17.43 12.13 -14.10
CA PRO A 160 -16.09 12.68 -13.85
C PRO A 160 -15.42 12.21 -12.54
N GLU A 161 -16.22 11.92 -11.51
CA GLU A 161 -15.72 11.56 -10.17
C GLU A 161 -15.04 10.19 -10.15
N TYR A 162 -15.59 9.20 -10.84
CA TYR A 162 -15.01 7.86 -10.94
C TYR A 162 -13.71 7.86 -11.76
N ARG A 163 -13.62 8.70 -12.79
CA ARG A 163 -12.41 8.90 -13.60
C ARG A 163 -11.26 9.47 -12.77
N SER A 164 -11.54 10.54 -12.03
CA SER A 164 -10.53 11.16 -11.15
C SER A 164 -10.00 10.18 -10.12
N ARG A 165 -10.89 9.35 -9.54
CA ARG A 165 -10.51 8.30 -8.59
C ARG A 165 -9.58 7.24 -9.20
N ALA A 166 -9.93 6.72 -10.38
CA ALA A 166 -9.13 5.70 -11.06
C ALA A 166 -7.73 6.22 -11.43
N VAL A 167 -7.66 7.43 -12.01
CA VAL A 167 -6.38 8.08 -12.38
C VAL A 167 -5.51 8.33 -11.16
N ARG A 168 -6.07 8.84 -10.06
CA ARG A 168 -5.33 9.06 -8.81
C ARG A 168 -4.78 7.76 -8.23
N SER A 169 -5.53 6.66 -8.32
CA SER A 169 -5.08 5.34 -7.88
C SER A 169 -3.87 4.85 -8.68
N VAL A 170 -3.94 4.98 -10.01
CA VAL A 170 -2.83 4.63 -10.93
C VAL A 170 -1.59 5.47 -10.63
N ILE A 171 -1.73 6.79 -10.52
CA ILE A 171 -0.59 7.69 -10.25
C ILE A 171 0.04 7.38 -8.90
N SER A 172 -0.75 7.30 -7.83
CA SER A 172 -0.23 7.07 -6.48
C SER A 172 0.50 5.73 -6.35
N THR A 173 -0.06 4.68 -6.95
CA THR A 173 0.55 3.35 -6.95
C THR A 173 1.81 3.33 -7.82
N GLY A 174 1.78 3.98 -8.99
CA GLY A 174 2.94 4.12 -9.88
C GLY A 174 4.11 4.83 -9.19
N ILE A 175 3.87 5.95 -8.53
CA ILE A 175 4.88 6.68 -7.75
C ILE A 175 5.49 5.76 -6.69
N PHE A 176 4.66 5.06 -5.93
CA PHE A 176 5.14 4.19 -4.86
C PHE A 176 5.96 2.99 -5.39
N VAL A 177 5.56 2.40 -6.53
CA VAL A 177 6.35 1.36 -7.21
C VAL A 177 7.73 1.88 -7.60
N VAL A 178 7.82 3.08 -8.19
CA VAL A 178 9.10 3.68 -8.60
C VAL A 178 9.99 3.93 -7.39
N ILE A 179 9.44 4.45 -6.29
CA ILE A 179 10.17 4.67 -5.04
C ILE A 179 10.75 3.35 -4.50
N LEU A 180 9.93 2.31 -4.38
CA LEU A 180 10.37 1.01 -3.88
C LEU A 180 11.45 0.41 -4.77
N ALA A 181 11.27 0.47 -6.09
CA ALA A 181 12.25 0.02 -7.07
C ALA A 181 13.57 0.81 -6.97
N GLY A 182 13.50 2.12 -6.73
CA GLY A 182 14.67 2.97 -6.54
C GLY A 182 15.49 2.58 -5.30
N PHE A 183 14.83 2.38 -4.15
CA PHE A 183 15.51 1.90 -2.95
C PHE A 183 16.01 0.45 -3.10
N ALA A 184 15.30 -0.40 -3.84
CA ALA A 184 15.76 -1.74 -4.13
C ALA A 184 17.03 -1.75 -4.99
N LEU A 185 17.06 -0.93 -6.05
CA LEU A 185 18.25 -0.77 -6.89
C LEU A 185 19.43 -0.25 -6.07
N LEU A 186 19.19 0.78 -5.23
CA LEU A 186 20.19 1.29 -4.31
C LEU A 186 20.74 0.19 -3.40
N ALA A 187 19.87 -0.67 -2.85
CA ALA A 187 20.28 -1.79 -2.02
C ALA A 187 21.17 -2.80 -2.78
N PHE A 188 20.83 -3.12 -4.04
CA PHE A 188 21.65 -4.02 -4.86
C PHE A 188 23.01 -3.42 -5.24
N VAL A 189 23.07 -2.10 -5.49
CA VAL A 189 24.34 -1.39 -5.69
C VAL A 189 25.19 -1.45 -4.43
N GLN A 190 24.61 -1.17 -3.26
CA GLN A 190 25.31 -1.23 -1.97
C GLN A 190 25.76 -2.65 -1.61
N ALA A 191 25.03 -3.67 -2.05
CA ALA A 191 25.40 -5.08 -1.88
C ALA A 191 26.41 -5.59 -2.92
N GLY A 192 26.82 -4.75 -3.89
CA GLY A 192 27.77 -5.14 -4.94
C GLY A 192 27.20 -6.10 -5.99
N VAL A 193 25.87 -6.19 -6.12
CA VAL A 193 25.20 -7.12 -7.05
C VAL A 193 25.02 -6.52 -8.44
N VAL A 194 24.86 -5.20 -8.54
CA VAL A 194 24.80 -4.51 -9.84
C VAL A 194 26.22 -4.10 -10.22
N PRO A 195 26.75 -4.54 -11.37
CA PRO A 195 28.02 -4.05 -11.89
C PRO A 195 27.82 -2.63 -12.42
N ILE A 196 27.84 -1.64 -11.52
CA ILE A 196 28.02 -0.25 -11.95
C ILE A 196 29.52 -0.06 -12.13
N ILE A 197 29.88 0.23 -13.38
CA ILE A 197 31.22 0.54 -13.90
C ILE A 197 32.08 1.17 -12.79
N SER A 198 33.03 0.40 -12.29
CA SER A 198 34.10 0.91 -11.44
C SER A 198 34.84 1.99 -12.23
N PRO A 199 35.05 3.20 -11.71
CA PRO A 199 36.06 4.08 -12.28
C PRO A 199 37.44 3.41 -12.22
#